data_AF-A0A7V3RS48-F1
#
_entry.id   AF-A0A7V3RS48-F1
#
_cell.length_a   1.000
_cell.length_b   1.000
_cell.length_c   1.000
_cell.angle_alpha   90.00
_cell.angle_beta   90.00
_cell.angle_gamma   90.00
#
_symmetry.space_group_name_H-M   'P 1'
#
loop_
_entity.id
_entity.type
_entity.pdbx_description
1 polymer ?
#
loop_
_entity_poly.entity_id
_entity_poly.type
_entity_poly.pdbx_seq_one_letter_code
_entity_poly.pdbx_strand_id
1 'polypeptide(L)'
;VYVLGRRIVGERAAFWGALTLALAPGWVSMGRLLLMDSLLTFLTTMALLSAFEAVRGDRLCWGWWLVASAACGLGVLTKGPVALVLVLPPLWLQRWLTGSGCRIGRAGMLGCLFVVLAVTLPWYAAMTQRVPTFLRDFLWEHNIRRFLAPYAHEHGIWFYIPVLLIGLLPGTLLLAPFLRFLLSSDAACAARRTVEWSFLLLAGGWCLFFFTLSQCKLPTYIMPAFPMLCLAFGHFLVHSRTPLLALRTGGIVAFVVLALVHHVVTPWYAAYRSPVGRPAEVRRLCSDKSTAVVCYPRNCDSAAFYLRRADLRSYRSKNIDDLRTLVRLRPRTVILCTHRHSLEGLHQLLPPDVHIVEEVHYGLEDIRGVPPRLMKVLVQLMGETALGLCDIAVVEPSWVHPNTLLNQTNRVGGPPPGQASWVGPRPDRPAPSPSGRAASEQ
;
A
#
# COMPACT_ATOMS: atom_id res chain seq x y z
N VAL A 1 1.18 21.96 -7.93
CA VAL A 1 2.33 21.75 -8.85
C VAL A 1 2.37 22.79 -9.96
N TYR A 2 1.46 22.79 -10.93
CA TYR A 2 1.49 23.76 -12.06
C TYR A 2 1.52 25.24 -11.61
N VAL A 3 0.57 25.67 -10.78
CA VAL A 3 0.38 27.09 -10.40
C VAL A 3 1.59 27.70 -9.68
N LEU A 4 2.19 26.97 -8.73
CA LEU A 4 3.40 27.42 -8.04
C LEU A 4 4.64 27.18 -8.90
N GLY A 5 4.71 26.04 -9.60
CA GLY A 5 5.81 25.69 -10.48
C GLY A 5 6.04 26.73 -11.58
N ARG A 6 4.98 27.29 -12.19
CA ARG A 6 5.14 28.31 -13.25
C ARG A 6 5.82 29.59 -12.77
N ARG A 7 5.72 29.90 -11.47
CA ARG A 7 6.40 31.07 -10.86
C ARG A 7 7.88 30.79 -10.57
N ILE A 8 8.24 29.51 -10.44
CA ILE A 8 9.58 29.04 -10.04
C ILE A 8 10.42 28.68 -11.28
N VAL A 9 9.91 27.83 -12.18
CA VAL A 9 10.64 27.32 -13.36
C VAL A 9 10.09 27.80 -14.69
N GLY A 10 9.07 28.68 -14.68
CA GLY A 10 8.39 29.15 -15.88
C GLY A 10 7.27 28.22 -16.36
N GLU A 11 6.41 28.75 -17.24
CA GLU A 11 5.15 28.11 -17.66
C GLU A 11 5.36 26.78 -18.36
N ARG A 12 6.25 26.74 -19.36
CA ARG A 12 6.53 25.52 -20.14
C ARG A 12 7.06 24.39 -19.27
N ALA A 13 8.02 24.69 -18.38
CA ALA A 13 8.61 23.69 -17.49
C ALA A 13 7.58 23.17 -16.48
N ALA A 14 6.77 24.07 -15.93
CA ALA A 14 5.70 23.71 -15.01
C ALA A 14 4.61 22.86 -15.66
N PHE A 15 4.26 23.14 -16.92
CA PHE A 15 3.33 22.33 -17.70
C PHE A 15 3.87 20.92 -17.87
N TRP A 16 5.10 20.76 -18.37
CA TRP A 16 5.71 19.44 -18.56
C TRP A 16 5.89 18.68 -17.25
N GLY A 17 6.24 19.37 -16.16
CA GLY A 17 6.34 18.73 -14.85
C GLY A 17 4.98 18.28 -14.30
N ALA A 18 3.94 19.09 -14.44
CA ALA A 18 2.59 18.71 -14.05
C ALA A 18 2.03 17.56 -14.91
N LEU A 19 2.29 17.58 -16.22
CA LEU A 19 1.90 16.51 -17.14
C LEU A 19 2.62 15.19 -16.81
N THR A 20 3.92 15.25 -16.54
CA THR A 20 4.70 14.07 -16.12
C THR A 20 4.14 13.48 -14.83
N LEU A 21 3.79 14.31 -13.85
CA LEU A 21 3.16 13.86 -12.61
C LEU A 21 1.77 13.23 -12.85
N ALA A 22 0.97 13.80 -13.74
CA ALA A 22 -0.35 13.28 -14.09
C ALA A 22 -0.28 11.93 -14.83
N LEU A 23 0.81 11.68 -15.56
CA LEU A 23 1.07 10.43 -16.27
C LEU A 23 1.87 9.41 -15.43
N ALA A 24 2.35 9.81 -14.25
CA ALA A 24 3.14 8.96 -13.36
C ALA A 24 2.28 7.84 -12.76
N PRO A 25 2.48 6.55 -13.12
CA PRO A 25 1.63 5.48 -12.65
C PRO A 25 1.71 5.27 -11.14
N GLY A 26 2.88 5.50 -10.54
CA GLY A 26 3.01 5.47 -9.07
C GLY A 26 2.16 6.55 -8.41
N TRP A 27 2.20 7.77 -8.95
CA TRP A 27 1.42 8.90 -8.43
C TRP A 27 -0.08 8.64 -8.53
N VAL A 28 -0.59 8.26 -9.71
CA VAL A 28 -2.01 8.03 -9.93
C VAL A 28 -2.52 6.84 -9.09
N SER A 29 -1.74 5.77 -8.99
CA SER A 29 -2.11 4.58 -8.22
C SER A 29 -2.18 4.89 -6.73
N MET A 30 -1.14 5.55 -6.18
CA MET A 30 -1.10 5.91 -4.76
C MET A 30 -2.17 6.96 -4.41
N GLY A 31 -2.47 7.89 -5.31
CA GLY A 31 -3.54 8.89 -5.14
C GLY A 31 -4.95 8.29 -5.05
N ARG A 32 -5.14 7.05 -5.50
CA ARG A 32 -6.42 6.31 -5.40
C ARG A 32 -6.53 5.45 -4.14
N LEU A 33 -5.49 5.40 -3.32
CA LEU A 33 -5.52 4.73 -2.03
C LEU A 33 -6.03 5.71 -0.96
N LEU A 34 -6.92 5.23 -0.09
CA LEU A 34 -7.44 6.01 1.05
C LEU A 34 -6.37 6.06 2.16
N LEU A 35 -5.34 6.88 1.95
CA LEU A 35 -4.19 7.04 2.84
C LEU A 35 -3.91 8.51 3.12
N MET A 36 -3.29 8.77 4.28
CA MET A 36 -2.88 10.13 4.68
C MET A 36 -1.70 10.67 3.86
N ASP A 37 -0.96 9.81 3.14
CA ASP A 37 0.20 10.18 2.33
C ASP A 37 -0.15 11.20 1.23
N SER A 38 -1.35 11.12 0.65
CA SER A 38 -1.82 12.06 -0.38
C SER A 38 -1.99 13.46 0.17
N LEU A 39 -2.63 13.57 1.34
CA LEU A 39 -2.83 14.84 2.03
C LEU A 39 -1.49 15.42 2.51
N LEU A 40 -0.62 14.59 3.11
CA LEU A 40 0.71 15.01 3.51
C LEU A 40 1.50 15.54 2.31
N THR A 41 1.47 14.83 1.18
CA THR A 41 2.19 15.24 -0.04
C THR A 41 1.69 16.59 -0.57
N PHE A 42 0.37 16.79 -0.60
CA PHE A 42 -0.20 18.08 -1.00
C PHE A 42 0.33 19.21 -0.10
N LEU A 43 0.27 19.00 1.22
CA LEU A 43 0.66 20.01 2.21
C LEU A 43 2.16 20.30 2.20
N THR A 44 3.02 19.28 2.11
CA THR A 44 4.48 19.48 2.02
C THR A 44 4.90 20.08 0.68
N THR A 45 4.21 19.75 -0.42
CA THR A 45 4.43 20.40 -1.72
C THR A 45 4.06 21.88 -1.65
N MET A 46 2.91 22.20 -1.07
CA MET A 46 2.48 23.59 -0.88
C MET A 46 3.44 24.35 0.03
N ALA A 47 3.89 23.72 1.12
CA ALA A 47 4.86 24.27 2.06
C ALA A 47 6.21 24.55 1.38
N LEU A 48 6.81 23.57 0.70
CA LEU A 48 8.12 23.70 0.06
C LEU A 48 8.13 24.77 -1.02
N LEU A 49 7.17 24.74 -1.96
CA LEU A 49 7.14 25.69 -3.07
C LEU A 49 6.81 27.11 -2.60
N SER A 50 5.89 27.26 -1.64
CA SER A 50 5.57 28.58 -1.08
C SER A 50 6.71 29.10 -0.22
N ALA A 51 7.39 28.26 0.56
CA ALA A 51 8.54 28.68 1.34
C ALA A 51 9.70 29.12 0.44
N PHE A 52 9.97 28.39 -0.64
CA PHE A 52 10.98 28.79 -1.61
C PHE A 52 10.63 30.14 -2.25
N GLU A 53 9.38 30.33 -2.66
CA GLU A 53 8.88 31.62 -3.15
C GLU A 53 9.02 32.75 -2.13
N ALA A 54 8.80 32.44 -0.84
CA ALA A 54 8.92 33.42 0.23
C ALA A 54 10.35 33.91 0.41
N VAL A 55 11.34 33.05 0.17
CA VAL A 55 12.75 33.32 0.53
C VAL A 55 13.67 33.59 -0.65
N ARG A 56 13.26 33.33 -1.89
CA ARG A 56 14.15 33.44 -3.06
C ARG A 56 14.59 34.87 -3.42
N GLY A 57 13.81 35.88 -3.06
CA GLY A 57 14.16 37.29 -3.29
C GLY A 57 15.03 37.88 -2.18
N ASP A 58 15.31 39.18 -2.24
CA ASP A 58 16.14 39.88 -1.25
C ASP A 58 15.46 40.05 0.12
N ARG A 59 14.12 40.11 0.12
CA ARG A 59 13.29 40.28 1.31
C ARG A 59 12.31 39.12 1.45
N LEU A 60 11.99 38.78 2.69
CA LEU A 60 11.00 37.76 3.01
C LEU A 60 9.62 38.20 2.54
N CYS A 61 9.01 37.42 1.65
CA CYS A 61 7.62 37.63 1.26
C CYS A 61 6.68 36.98 2.29
N TRP A 62 6.15 37.78 3.21
CA TRP A 62 5.33 37.32 4.32
C TRP A 62 4.09 36.53 3.90
N GLY A 63 3.42 36.90 2.81
CA GLY A 63 2.25 36.17 2.32
C GLY A 63 2.57 34.70 2.00
N TRP A 64 3.64 34.46 1.24
CA TRP A 64 4.09 33.10 0.92
C TRP A 64 4.65 32.37 2.14
N TRP A 65 5.30 33.09 3.06
CA TRP A 65 5.80 32.52 4.31
C TRP A 65 4.66 32.02 5.22
N LEU A 66 3.55 32.77 5.31
CA LEU A 66 2.36 32.37 6.05
C LEU A 66 1.68 31.14 5.42
N VAL A 67 1.53 31.14 4.09
CA VAL A 67 1.00 29.96 3.36
C VAL A 67 1.87 28.73 3.63
N ALA A 68 3.20 28.89 3.57
CA ALA A 68 4.12 27.79 3.84
C ALA A 68 4.02 27.27 5.27
N SER A 69 3.93 28.18 6.25
CA SER A 69 3.84 27.85 7.67
C SER A 69 2.52 27.14 8.00
N ALA A 70 1.40 27.63 7.46
CA ALA A 70 0.08 27.02 7.62
C ALA A 70 0.03 25.63 6.96
N ALA A 71 0.53 25.50 5.73
CA ALA A 71 0.63 24.23 5.03
C ALA A 71 1.46 23.20 5.81
N CYS A 72 2.60 23.64 6.36
CA CYS A 72 3.46 22.77 7.17
C CYS A 72 2.78 22.36 8.48
N GLY A 73 2.12 23.27 9.19
CA GLY A 73 1.33 22.97 10.39
C GLY A 73 0.21 21.98 10.14
N LEU A 74 -0.55 22.15 9.04
CA LEU A 74 -1.55 21.17 8.62
C LEU A 74 -0.91 19.82 8.26
N GLY A 75 0.29 19.83 7.68
CA GLY A 75 1.06 18.61 7.41
C GLY A 75 1.44 17.87 8.69
N VAL A 76 1.83 18.62 9.73
CA VAL A 76 2.09 18.07 11.07
C VAL A 76 0.83 17.46 11.67
N LEU A 77 -0.31 18.12 11.53
CA LEU A 77 -1.59 17.57 11.99
C LEU A 77 -2.01 16.30 11.21
N THR A 78 -1.61 16.20 9.95
CA THR A 78 -1.95 15.06 9.07
C THR A 78 -1.13 13.80 9.40
N LYS A 79 0.19 13.93 9.57
CA LYS A 79 1.08 12.76 9.72
C LYS A 79 2.22 12.96 10.72
N GLY A 80 2.09 13.92 11.61
CA GLY A 80 3.08 14.18 12.66
C GLY A 80 4.30 14.98 12.19
N PRO A 81 5.37 15.02 12.99
CA PRO A 81 6.52 15.91 12.80
C PRO A 81 7.29 15.69 11.49
N VAL A 82 7.04 14.58 10.77
CA VAL A 82 7.66 14.31 9.46
C VAL A 82 7.45 15.45 8.46
N ALA A 83 6.34 16.19 8.52
CA ALA A 83 6.11 17.34 7.65
C ALA A 83 7.20 18.43 7.82
N LEU A 84 7.62 18.71 9.06
CA LEU A 84 8.71 19.64 9.35
C LEU A 84 10.04 19.10 8.82
N VAL A 85 10.28 17.80 9.00
CA VAL A 85 11.50 17.13 8.55
C VAL A 85 11.62 17.14 7.02
N LEU A 86 10.51 17.09 6.29
CA LEU A 86 10.54 17.15 4.82
C LEU A 86 10.66 18.59 4.29
N VAL A 87 10.19 19.59 5.04
CA VAL A 87 10.13 21.00 4.57
C VAL A 87 11.37 21.80 4.96
N LEU A 88 11.81 21.73 6.22
CA LEU A 88 12.85 22.63 6.75
C LEU A 88 14.25 22.36 6.17
N PRO A 89 14.74 21.10 6.11
CA PRO A 89 16.11 20.84 5.66
C PRO A 89 16.39 21.28 4.22
N PRO A 90 15.52 21.02 3.21
CA PRO A 90 15.76 21.51 1.84
C PRO A 90 15.86 23.04 1.76
N LEU A 91 15.03 23.77 2.51
CA LEU A 91 15.06 25.24 2.54
C LEU A 91 16.36 25.76 3.13
N TRP A 92 16.82 25.14 4.22
CA TRP A 92 18.06 25.52 4.88
C TRP A 92 19.30 25.15 4.06
N LEU A 93 19.38 23.90 3.56
CA LEU A 93 20.50 23.43 2.73
C LEU A 93 20.64 24.25 1.45
N GLN A 94 19.53 24.58 0.77
CA GLN A 94 19.58 25.38 -0.44
C GLN A 94 20.27 26.73 -0.20
N ARG A 95 19.88 27.42 0.87
CA ARG A 95 20.48 28.70 1.26
C ARG A 95 21.94 28.54 1.65
N TRP A 96 22.27 27.49 2.40
CA TRP A 96 23.64 27.20 2.81
C TRP A 96 24.56 26.91 1.61
N LEU A 97 24.10 26.13 0.64
CA LEU A 97 24.86 25.75 -0.56
C LEU A 97 25.01 26.90 -1.57
N THR A 98 23.99 27.75 -1.72
CA THR A 98 23.96 28.78 -2.77
C THR A 98 24.26 30.18 -2.28
N GLY A 99 24.24 30.42 -0.96
CA GLY A 99 24.30 31.76 -0.37
C GLY A 99 23.15 32.69 -0.76
N SER A 100 22.20 32.21 -1.56
CA SER A 100 21.18 33.01 -2.24
C SER A 100 19.87 33.10 -1.45
N GLY A 101 19.10 34.15 -1.71
CA GLY A 101 17.82 34.43 -1.06
C GLY A 101 17.94 35.18 0.28
N CYS A 102 16.79 35.60 0.82
CA CYS A 102 16.73 36.41 2.03
C CYS A 102 17.09 35.61 3.30
N ARG A 103 17.58 36.33 4.33
CA ARG A 103 17.79 35.76 5.66
C ARG A 103 16.45 35.67 6.39
N ILE A 104 16.09 34.49 6.86
CA ILE A 104 14.94 34.31 7.76
C ILE A 104 15.38 34.80 9.14
N GLY A 105 15.08 36.06 9.46
CA GLY A 105 15.36 36.64 10.77
C GLY A 105 14.50 36.03 11.88
N ARG A 106 14.77 36.42 13.13
CA ARG A 106 14.01 35.97 14.32
C ARG A 106 12.50 36.12 14.15
N ALA A 107 12.04 37.24 13.59
CA ALA A 107 10.63 37.47 13.33
C ALA A 107 10.02 36.43 12.37
N GLY A 108 10.72 36.06 11.30
CA GLY A 108 10.26 35.04 10.36
C GLY A 108 10.20 33.65 11.00
N MET A 109 11.21 33.30 11.81
CA MET A 109 11.23 32.03 12.56
C MET A 109 10.11 31.95 13.59
N LEU A 110 9.94 32.99 14.41
CA LEU A 110 8.88 33.07 15.42
C LEU A 110 7.49 33.09 14.78
N GLY A 111 7.32 33.80 13.66
CA GLY A 111 6.07 33.81 12.91
C GLY A 111 5.70 32.43 12.36
N CYS A 112 6.67 31.71 11.78
CA CYS A 112 6.47 30.33 11.32
C CYS A 112 6.10 29.40 12.49
N LEU A 113 6.88 29.45 13.57
CA LEU A 113 6.64 28.66 14.77
C LEU A 113 5.25 28.93 15.35
N PHE A 114 4.86 30.21 15.46
CA PHE A 114 3.55 30.61 15.95
C PHE A 114 2.43 30.01 15.10
N VAL A 115 2.50 30.12 13.76
CA VAL A 115 1.47 29.58 12.87
C VAL A 115 1.39 28.06 12.96
N VAL A 116 2.54 27.37 12.95
CA VAL A 116 2.57 25.90 13.08
C VAL A 116 1.94 25.47 14.40
N LEU A 117 2.34 26.08 15.52
CA LEU A 117 1.79 25.78 16.84
C LEU A 117 0.29 26.12 16.93
N ALA A 118 -0.15 27.25 16.39
CA ALA A 118 -1.56 27.64 16.37
C ALA A 118 -2.43 26.61 15.65
N VAL A 119 -1.90 25.97 14.59
CA VAL A 119 -2.60 24.92 13.84
C VAL A 119 -2.56 23.57 14.58
N THR A 120 -1.41 23.17 15.15
CA THR A 120 -1.23 21.81 15.68
C THR A 120 -1.63 21.67 17.14
N LEU A 121 -1.31 22.67 17.96
CA LEU A 121 -1.41 22.58 19.42
C LEU A 121 -2.84 22.35 19.93
N PRO A 122 -3.91 22.97 19.39
CA PRO A 122 -5.26 22.77 19.91
C PRO A 122 -5.71 21.31 19.93
N TRP A 123 -5.47 20.57 18.85
CA TRP A 123 -5.86 19.15 18.77
C TRP A 123 -4.96 18.28 19.65
N TYR A 124 -3.66 18.57 19.70
CA TYR A 124 -2.69 17.82 20.50
C TYR A 124 -3.02 17.97 22.00
N ALA A 125 -3.34 19.19 22.44
CA ALA A 125 -3.76 19.47 23.81
C ALA A 125 -5.07 18.74 24.15
N ALA A 126 -6.08 18.82 23.28
CA ALA A 126 -7.36 18.14 23.48
C ALA A 126 -7.23 16.61 23.56
N MET A 127 -6.38 15.99 22.72
CA MET A 127 -6.11 14.55 22.80
C MET A 127 -5.33 14.15 24.04
N THR A 128 -4.33 14.94 24.43
CA THR A 128 -3.53 14.66 25.64
C THR A 128 -4.38 14.72 26.90
N GLN A 129 -5.34 15.65 26.97
CA GLN A 129 -6.29 15.72 28.08
C GLN A 129 -7.22 14.50 28.15
N ARG A 130 -7.59 13.91 27.01
CA ARG A 130 -8.46 12.71 26.97
C ARG A 130 -7.69 11.40 27.13
N VAL A 131 -6.46 11.35 26.63
CA VAL A 131 -5.60 10.17 26.62
C VAL A 131 -4.20 10.61 27.06
N PRO A 132 -3.87 10.52 28.36
CA PRO A 132 -2.61 11.05 28.90
C PRO A 132 -1.34 10.46 28.27
N THR A 133 -1.38 9.23 27.76
CA THR A 133 -0.24 8.58 27.09
C THR A 133 -0.07 9.01 25.63
N PHE A 134 -1.05 9.74 25.06
CA PHE A 134 -1.13 10.03 23.63
C PHE A 134 0.16 10.61 23.04
N LEU A 135 0.74 11.64 23.67
CA LEU A 135 1.93 12.29 23.13
C LEU A 135 3.14 11.36 23.11
N ARG A 136 3.32 10.53 24.14
CA ARG A 136 4.39 9.53 24.19
C ARG A 136 4.18 8.53 23.06
N ASP A 137 3.00 7.93 22.98
CA ASP A 137 2.73 6.88 21.99
C ASP A 137 2.83 7.44 20.55
N PHE A 138 2.28 8.63 20.32
CA PHE A 138 2.30 9.27 19.00
C PHE A 138 3.69 9.77 18.58
N LEU A 139 4.39 10.54 19.42
CA LEU A 139 5.69 11.13 19.06
C LEU A 139 6.84 10.14 19.22
N TRP A 140 6.87 9.34 20.29
CA TRP A 140 7.95 8.40 20.54
C TRP A 140 7.75 7.11 19.74
N GLU A 141 6.69 6.34 20.03
CA GLU A 141 6.51 5.00 19.46
C GLU A 141 6.24 5.06 17.94
N HIS A 142 5.31 5.91 17.52
CA HIS A 142 4.87 5.95 16.12
C HIS A 142 5.72 6.78 15.17
N ASN A 143 6.57 7.69 15.66
CA ASN A 143 7.50 8.46 14.83
C ASN A 143 8.96 8.03 15.06
N ILE A 144 9.52 8.25 16.26
CA ILE A 144 10.95 8.04 16.52
C ILE A 144 11.32 6.55 16.51
N ARG A 145 10.66 5.74 17.36
CA ARG A 145 10.95 4.29 17.45
C ARG A 145 10.64 3.60 16.13
N ARG A 146 9.52 3.93 15.48
CA ARG A 146 9.18 3.41 14.16
C ARG A 146 10.26 3.70 13.10
N PHE A 147 10.91 4.86 13.18
CA PHE A 147 12.00 5.21 12.25
C PHE A 147 13.28 4.40 12.52
N LEU A 148 13.62 4.20 13.80
CA LEU A 148 14.90 3.62 14.23
C LEU A 148 14.90 2.09 14.43
N ALA A 149 13.79 1.51 14.87
CA ALA A 149 13.68 0.10 15.24
C ALA A 149 12.37 -0.49 14.69
N PRO A 150 12.42 -1.23 13.57
CA PRO A 150 11.21 -1.68 12.88
C PRO A 150 10.56 -2.82 13.66
N TYR A 151 9.24 -2.77 13.79
CA TYR A 151 8.41 -3.90 14.23
C TYR A 151 7.63 -4.53 13.07
N ALA A 152 7.70 -3.93 11.87
CA ALA A 152 7.07 -4.40 10.64
C ALA A 152 7.68 -3.68 9.41
N HIS A 153 7.56 -4.29 8.22
CA HIS A 153 7.96 -3.69 6.93
C HIS A 153 9.44 -3.26 6.85
N GLU A 154 10.32 -4.11 7.37
CA GLU A 154 11.76 -3.93 7.25
C GLU A 154 12.20 -4.25 5.82
N HIS A 155 12.87 -3.28 5.19
CA HIS A 155 13.40 -3.43 3.83
C HIS A 155 14.77 -2.75 3.72
N GLY A 156 15.64 -3.29 2.86
CA GLY A 156 16.98 -2.76 2.63
C GLY A 156 17.00 -1.37 1.98
N ILE A 157 18.21 -0.80 1.88
CA ILE A 157 18.45 0.56 1.34
C ILE A 157 17.99 0.75 -0.10
N TRP A 158 17.93 -0.33 -0.90
CA TRP A 158 17.55 -0.28 -2.31
C TRP A 158 16.03 -0.26 -2.56
N PHE A 159 15.22 -0.34 -1.50
CA PHE A 159 13.76 -0.50 -1.59
C PHE A 159 13.06 0.55 -2.48
N TYR A 160 13.46 1.82 -2.39
CA TYR A 160 12.80 2.90 -3.12
C TYR A 160 13.25 3.06 -4.57
N ILE A 161 14.34 2.41 -5.00
CA ILE A 161 14.79 2.48 -6.40
C ILE A 161 13.71 1.96 -7.36
N PRO A 162 13.22 0.71 -7.26
CA PRO A 162 12.20 0.22 -8.17
C PRO A 162 10.89 1.01 -8.03
N VAL A 163 10.53 1.42 -6.80
CA VAL A 163 9.31 2.22 -6.55
C VAL A 163 9.38 3.55 -7.29
N LEU A 164 10.52 4.23 -7.27
CA LEU A 164 10.72 5.51 -7.94
C LEU A 164 10.78 5.33 -9.47
N LEU A 165 11.53 4.34 -9.95
CA LEU A 165 11.72 4.11 -11.39
C LEU A 165 10.42 3.72 -12.11
N ILE A 166 9.62 2.86 -11.48
CA ILE A 166 8.30 2.51 -11.99
C ILE A 166 7.34 3.68 -11.77
N GLY A 167 7.40 4.29 -10.59
CA GLY A 167 6.49 5.35 -10.20
C GLY A 167 6.58 6.59 -11.08
N LEU A 168 7.77 6.96 -11.55
CA LEU A 168 8.05 8.13 -12.39
C LEU A 168 8.00 7.84 -13.90
N LEU A 169 7.56 6.66 -14.35
CA LEU A 169 7.27 6.47 -15.77
C LEU A 169 6.28 7.56 -16.26
N PRO A 170 6.44 8.15 -17.45
CA PRO A 170 7.44 7.83 -18.47
C PRO A 170 8.78 8.55 -18.29
N GLY A 171 8.92 9.44 -17.30
CA GLY A 171 10.14 10.23 -17.11
C GLY A 171 11.40 9.39 -16.97
N THR A 172 11.28 8.17 -16.45
CA THR A 172 12.39 7.22 -16.33
C THR A 172 12.89 6.66 -17.66
N LEU A 173 12.10 6.72 -18.74
CA LEU A 173 12.58 6.41 -20.10
C LEU A 173 13.63 7.43 -20.58
N LEU A 174 13.61 8.64 -20.01
CA LEU A 174 14.59 9.70 -20.26
C LEU A 174 15.57 9.85 -19.08
N LEU A 175 15.73 8.83 -18.25
CA LEU A 175 16.64 8.89 -17.11
C LEU A 175 18.09 9.08 -17.54
N ALA A 176 18.55 8.36 -18.58
CA ALA A 176 19.91 8.50 -19.09
C ALA A 176 20.24 9.92 -19.57
N PRO A 177 19.46 10.58 -20.46
CA PRO A 177 19.72 11.96 -20.84
C PRO A 177 19.51 12.95 -19.67
N PHE A 178 18.60 12.68 -18.75
CA PHE A 178 18.43 13.48 -17.53
C PHE A 178 19.68 13.44 -16.65
N LEU A 179 20.26 12.25 -16.39
CA LEU A 179 21.49 12.10 -15.62
C LEU A 179 22.69 12.73 -16.33
N ARG A 180 22.77 12.63 -17.66
CA ARG A 180 23.79 13.36 -18.44
C ARG A 180 23.65 14.87 -18.26
N PHE A 181 22.43 15.41 -18.30
CA PHE A 181 22.19 16.83 -18.05
C PHE A 181 22.55 17.25 -16.61
N LEU A 182 22.22 16.41 -15.64
CA LEU A 182 22.52 16.65 -14.22
C LEU A 182 24.02 16.65 -13.92
N LEU A 183 24.75 15.66 -14.46
CA LEU A 183 26.15 15.39 -14.15
C LEU A 183 27.14 16.03 -15.13
N SER A 184 26.66 16.69 -16.18
CA SER A 184 27.55 17.31 -17.18
C SER A 184 28.36 18.46 -16.60
N SER A 185 29.68 18.40 -16.79
CA SER A 185 30.62 19.48 -16.47
C SER A 185 30.71 20.58 -17.54
N ASP A 186 29.98 20.44 -18.65
CA ASP A 186 29.91 21.46 -19.69
C ASP A 186 29.30 22.77 -19.17
N ALA A 187 29.96 23.90 -19.42
CA ALA A 187 29.56 25.20 -18.90
C ALA A 187 28.19 25.66 -19.43
N ALA A 188 27.88 25.37 -20.70
CA ALA A 188 26.58 25.71 -21.28
C ALA A 188 25.44 24.84 -20.70
N CYS A 189 25.73 23.59 -20.34
CA CYS A 189 24.81 22.75 -19.57
C CYS A 189 24.65 23.24 -18.13
N ALA A 190 25.74 23.64 -17.48
CA ALA A 190 25.74 24.16 -16.12
C ALA A 190 24.91 25.44 -15.98
N ALA A 191 25.03 26.37 -16.95
CA ALA A 191 24.25 27.61 -16.96
C ALA A 191 22.73 27.39 -16.99
N ARG A 192 22.25 26.22 -17.43
CA ARG A 192 20.82 25.86 -17.48
C ARG A 192 20.29 25.24 -16.17
N ARG A 193 21.17 24.91 -15.22
CA ARG A 193 20.84 24.32 -13.91
C ARG A 193 20.70 25.45 -12.89
N THR A 194 19.54 26.09 -12.88
CA THR A 194 19.28 27.25 -12.03
C THR A 194 19.20 26.88 -10.54
N VAL A 195 19.21 27.90 -9.67
CA VAL A 195 19.03 27.76 -8.22
C VAL A 195 17.68 27.11 -7.92
N GLU A 196 16.63 27.51 -8.63
CA GLU A 196 15.26 26.98 -8.53
C GLU A 196 15.20 25.51 -8.90
N TRP A 197 15.84 25.14 -10.00
CA TRP A 197 15.91 23.75 -10.43
C TRP A 197 16.65 22.87 -9.42
N SER A 198 17.77 23.38 -8.89
CA SER A 198 18.57 22.70 -7.87
C SER A 198 17.78 22.51 -6.57
N PHE A 199 16.97 23.50 -6.17
CA PHE A 199 16.08 23.38 -5.01
C PHE A 199 15.05 22.26 -5.19
N LEU A 200 14.45 22.13 -6.37
CA LEU A 200 13.48 21.06 -6.64
C LEU A 200 14.13 19.66 -6.54
N LEU A 201 15.35 19.50 -7.07
CA LEU A 201 16.11 18.25 -6.92
C LEU A 201 16.51 17.99 -5.48
N LEU A 202 16.95 19.00 -4.76
CA LEU A 202 17.30 18.89 -3.35
C LEU A 202 16.08 18.48 -2.51
N ALA A 203 14.93 19.11 -2.72
CA ALA A 203 13.71 18.81 -1.97
C ALA A 203 13.18 17.40 -2.26
N GLY A 204 13.14 17.00 -3.55
CA GLY A 204 12.75 15.64 -3.93
C GLY A 204 13.76 14.59 -3.46
N GLY A 205 15.05 14.85 -3.64
CA GLY A 205 16.15 13.99 -3.21
C GLY A 205 16.23 13.84 -1.69
N TRP A 206 15.99 14.91 -0.94
CA TRP A 206 15.93 14.88 0.53
C TRP A 206 14.82 13.95 1.03
N CYS A 207 13.63 14.01 0.42
CA CYS A 207 12.54 13.10 0.77
C CYS A 207 12.94 11.63 0.55
N LEU A 208 13.58 11.33 -0.59
CA LEU A 208 14.08 9.98 -0.88
C LEU A 208 15.16 9.56 0.13
N PHE A 209 16.13 10.43 0.40
CA PHE A 209 17.21 10.19 1.35
C PHE A 209 16.67 9.90 2.75
N PHE A 210 15.82 10.78 3.27
CA PHE A 210 15.24 10.64 4.61
C PHE A 210 14.48 9.32 4.79
N PHE A 211 13.61 8.96 3.85
CA PHE A 211 12.86 7.71 3.96
C PHE A 211 13.71 6.47 3.67
N THR A 212 14.77 6.57 2.88
CA THR A 212 15.72 5.48 2.66
C THR A 212 16.43 5.10 3.97
N LEU A 213 16.71 6.07 4.83
CA LEU A 213 17.29 5.85 6.16
C LEU A 213 16.29 5.24 7.17
N SER A 214 14.98 5.30 6.89
CA SER A 214 13.97 4.73 7.79
C SER A 214 13.99 3.20 7.75
N GLN A 215 13.91 2.56 8.91
CA GLN A 215 13.87 1.09 8.96
C GLN A 215 12.52 0.52 8.53
N CYS A 216 11.40 1.21 8.82
CA CYS A 216 10.07 0.83 8.33
C CYS A 216 9.78 1.51 6.99
N LYS A 217 9.66 0.75 5.90
CA LYS A 217 9.48 1.31 4.55
C LYS A 217 8.14 0.91 3.93
N LEU A 218 7.45 1.89 3.35
CA LEU A 218 6.22 1.70 2.57
C LEU A 218 6.35 2.47 1.27
N PRO A 219 5.89 1.94 0.12
CA PRO A 219 6.05 2.60 -1.17
C PRO A 219 5.50 4.03 -1.21
N THR A 220 4.43 4.30 -0.45
CA THR A 220 3.76 5.60 -0.40
C THR A 220 4.54 6.69 0.34
N TYR A 221 5.55 6.33 1.14
CA TYR A 221 6.28 7.31 1.95
C TYR A 221 7.06 8.32 1.10
N ILE A 222 7.58 7.91 -0.05
CA ILE A 222 8.33 8.79 -0.95
C ILE A 222 7.45 9.62 -1.88
N MET A 223 6.12 9.52 -1.76
CA MET A 223 5.20 10.28 -2.60
C MET A 223 5.43 11.81 -2.55
N PRO A 224 5.83 12.43 -1.41
CA PRO A 224 6.23 13.83 -1.37
C PRO A 224 7.40 14.23 -2.29
N ALA A 225 8.22 13.27 -2.72
CA ALA A 225 9.31 13.54 -3.67
C ALA A 225 8.79 13.80 -5.09
N PHE A 226 7.67 13.17 -5.48
CA PHE A 226 7.20 13.13 -6.87
C PHE A 226 6.92 14.53 -7.44
N PRO A 227 6.19 15.43 -6.74
CA PRO A 227 5.94 16.77 -7.24
C PRO A 227 7.20 17.58 -7.56
N MET A 228 8.21 17.49 -6.69
CA MET A 228 9.48 18.23 -6.86
C MET A 228 10.29 17.66 -8.02
N LEU A 229 10.44 16.32 -8.05
CA LEU A 229 11.19 15.63 -9.10
C LEU A 229 10.53 15.81 -10.48
N CYS A 230 9.20 15.77 -10.56
CA CYS A 230 8.50 16.01 -11.82
C CYS A 230 8.67 17.45 -12.32
N LEU A 231 8.65 18.46 -11.43
CA LEU A 231 8.95 19.85 -11.82
C LEU A 231 10.40 19.99 -12.31
N ALA A 232 11.36 19.37 -11.62
CA ALA A 232 12.76 19.37 -12.06
C ALA A 232 12.94 18.67 -13.41
N PHE A 233 12.19 17.59 -13.64
CA PHE A 233 12.15 16.89 -14.93
C PHE A 233 11.53 17.75 -16.03
N GLY A 234 10.43 18.46 -15.74
CA GLY A 234 9.82 19.40 -16.68
C GLY A 234 10.76 20.54 -17.09
N HIS A 235 11.56 21.06 -16.16
CA HIS A 235 12.64 22.01 -16.46
C HIS A 235 13.70 21.42 -17.38
N PHE A 236 14.15 20.19 -17.09
CA PHE A 236 15.07 19.46 -17.96
C PHE A 236 14.52 19.31 -19.39
N LEU A 237 13.24 18.95 -19.55
CA LEU A 237 12.62 18.78 -20.87
C LEU A 237 12.61 20.06 -21.70
N VAL A 238 12.45 21.23 -21.07
CA VAL A 238 12.46 22.52 -21.76
C VAL A 238 13.87 22.95 -22.15
N HIS A 239 14.87 22.61 -21.34
CA HIS A 239 16.24 23.09 -21.49
C HIS A 239 17.17 22.08 -22.18
N SER A 240 16.68 20.89 -22.49
CA SER A 240 17.38 19.85 -23.25
C SER A 240 16.71 19.63 -24.61
N ARG A 241 17.49 19.27 -25.64
CA ARG A 241 16.96 18.88 -26.95
C ARG A 241 16.42 17.45 -26.89
N THR A 242 15.27 17.29 -26.27
CA THR A 242 14.59 15.98 -26.23
C THR A 242 13.82 15.79 -27.55
N PRO A 243 14.07 14.71 -28.32
CA PRO A 243 13.36 14.49 -29.56
C PRO A 243 11.87 14.27 -29.30
N LEU A 244 11.01 14.94 -30.08
CA LEU A 244 9.55 14.87 -29.94
C LEU A 244 9.02 13.43 -30.00
N LEU A 245 9.67 12.57 -30.78
CA LEU A 245 9.32 11.16 -30.86
C LEU A 245 9.45 10.46 -29.50
N ALA A 246 10.52 10.70 -28.75
CA ALA A 246 10.72 10.10 -27.43
C ALA A 246 9.70 10.58 -26.40
N LEU A 247 9.30 11.86 -26.47
CA LEU A 247 8.22 12.40 -25.64
C LEU A 247 6.87 11.76 -25.99
N ARG A 248 6.57 11.59 -27.27
CA ARG A 248 5.32 10.96 -27.74
C ARG A 248 5.26 9.48 -27.35
N THR A 249 6.30 8.71 -27.63
CA THR A 249 6.34 7.29 -27.29
C THR A 249 6.28 7.09 -25.78
N GLY A 250 7.03 7.89 -25.01
CA GLY A 250 6.96 7.86 -23.54
C GLY A 250 5.56 8.17 -23.03
N GLY A 251 4.93 9.25 -23.52
CA GLY A 251 3.56 9.61 -23.15
C GLY A 251 2.53 8.51 -23.46
N ILE A 252 2.60 7.91 -24.66
CA ILE A 252 1.71 6.82 -25.07
C ILE A 252 1.93 5.59 -24.18
N VAL A 253 3.17 5.18 -23.95
CA VAL A 253 3.48 4.02 -23.10
C VAL A 253 2.96 4.24 -21.69
N ALA A 254 3.20 5.41 -21.09
CA ALA A 254 2.67 5.71 -19.76
C ALA A 254 1.15 5.71 -19.70
N PHE A 255 0.48 6.29 -20.70
CA PHE A 255 -0.99 6.27 -20.77
C PHE A 255 -1.54 4.84 -20.91
N VAL A 256 -0.95 4.02 -21.78
CA VAL A 256 -1.35 2.61 -21.95
C VAL A 256 -1.13 1.81 -20.67
N VAL A 257 0.02 1.98 -20.00
CA VAL A 257 0.30 1.34 -18.71
C VAL A 257 -0.72 1.79 -17.66
N LEU A 258 -0.99 3.09 -17.55
CA LEU A 258 -2.00 3.62 -16.63
C LEU A 258 -3.38 3.04 -16.89
N ALA A 259 -3.81 3.02 -18.16
CA ALA A 259 -5.11 2.50 -18.57
C ALA A 259 -5.22 1.01 -18.26
N LEU A 260 -4.19 0.22 -18.60
CA LEU A 260 -4.13 -1.21 -18.29
C LEU A 260 -4.20 -1.46 -16.77
N VAL A 261 -3.39 -0.75 -15.98
CA VAL A 261 -3.35 -0.93 -14.52
C VAL A 261 -4.69 -0.58 -13.88
N HIS A 262 -5.33 0.51 -14.29
CA HIS A 262 -6.52 1.02 -13.60
C HIS A 262 -7.85 0.47 -14.13
N HIS A 263 -7.93 0.13 -15.41
CA HIS A 263 -9.17 -0.39 -16.02
C HIS A 263 -9.18 -1.90 -16.19
N VAL A 264 -8.02 -2.56 -16.11
CA VAL A 264 -7.93 -4.02 -16.24
C VAL A 264 -7.38 -4.63 -14.95
N VAL A 265 -6.13 -4.32 -14.58
CA VAL A 265 -5.42 -5.05 -13.51
C VAL A 265 -6.07 -4.82 -12.14
N THR A 266 -6.37 -3.58 -11.78
CA THR A 266 -6.90 -3.24 -10.45
C THR A 266 -8.33 -3.74 -10.25
N PRO A 267 -9.28 -3.54 -11.20
CA PRO A 267 -10.62 -4.12 -11.10
C PRO A 267 -10.58 -5.65 -11.06
N TRP A 268 -9.75 -6.27 -11.90
CA TRP A 268 -9.52 -7.71 -11.88
C TRP A 268 -9.01 -8.16 -10.51
N TYR A 269 -7.94 -7.55 -10.00
CA TYR A 269 -7.39 -7.86 -8.68
C TYR A 269 -8.43 -7.67 -7.57
N ALA A 270 -9.19 -6.57 -7.59
CA ALA A 270 -10.22 -6.28 -6.58
C ALA A 270 -11.37 -7.30 -6.61
N ALA A 271 -11.80 -7.74 -7.79
CA ALA A 271 -12.86 -8.72 -7.97
C ALA A 271 -12.51 -10.10 -7.40
N TYR A 272 -11.22 -10.47 -7.43
CA TYR A 272 -10.78 -11.70 -6.76
C TYR A 272 -10.50 -11.43 -5.28
N ARG A 273 -9.75 -10.37 -4.93
CA ARG A 273 -9.28 -10.13 -3.56
C ARG A 273 -10.40 -9.86 -2.54
N SER A 274 -11.43 -9.12 -2.93
CA SER A 274 -12.53 -8.72 -2.05
C SER A 274 -13.67 -9.73 -2.14
N PRO A 275 -14.29 -10.14 -1.02
CA PRO A 275 -15.48 -10.99 -1.07
C PRO A 275 -16.62 -10.26 -1.81
N VAL A 276 -16.60 -8.92 -1.81
CA VAL A 276 -17.56 -8.09 -2.56
C VAL A 276 -17.38 -8.20 -4.08
N GLY A 277 -16.33 -8.86 -4.57
CA GLY A 277 -16.20 -9.27 -5.96
C GLY A 277 -17.28 -10.27 -6.40
N ARG A 278 -17.88 -11.04 -5.47
CA ARG A 278 -19.12 -11.81 -5.70
C ARG A 278 -20.22 -11.28 -4.77
N PRO A 279 -20.79 -10.11 -5.07
CA PRO A 279 -21.68 -9.41 -4.13
C PRO A 279 -22.97 -10.17 -3.83
N ALA A 280 -23.39 -11.11 -4.69
CA ALA A 280 -24.57 -11.93 -4.47
C ALA A 280 -24.41 -12.87 -3.27
N GLU A 281 -23.30 -13.61 -3.20
CA GLU A 281 -22.99 -14.55 -2.11
C GLU A 281 -22.78 -13.80 -0.80
N VAL A 282 -22.00 -12.71 -0.82
CA VAL A 282 -21.75 -11.91 0.38
C VAL A 282 -23.03 -11.24 0.89
N ARG A 283 -23.91 -10.73 0.03
CA ARG A 283 -25.19 -10.18 0.49
C ARG A 283 -26.08 -11.28 1.06
N ARG A 284 -26.16 -12.43 0.39
CA ARG A 284 -26.93 -13.58 0.87
C ARG A 284 -26.50 -13.99 2.29
N LEU A 285 -25.20 -14.04 2.56
CA LEU A 285 -24.68 -14.51 3.85
C LEU A 285 -24.59 -13.41 4.91
N CYS A 286 -24.24 -12.18 4.53
CA CYS A 286 -23.82 -11.15 5.49
C CYS A 286 -24.77 -9.94 5.60
N SER A 287 -25.81 -9.81 4.75
CA SER A 287 -26.70 -8.64 4.76
C SER A 287 -27.65 -8.57 5.96
N ASP A 288 -28.06 -9.71 6.52
CA ASP A 288 -28.98 -9.76 7.66
C ASP A 288 -28.31 -9.27 8.95
N LYS A 289 -28.66 -8.06 9.39
CA LYS A 289 -28.09 -7.37 10.56
C LYS A 289 -28.19 -8.14 11.87
N SER A 290 -29.10 -9.11 11.98
CA SER A 290 -29.23 -9.93 13.19
C SER A 290 -28.15 -11.03 13.28
N THR A 291 -27.65 -11.50 12.14
CA THR A 291 -26.56 -12.47 12.07
C THR A 291 -25.23 -11.81 12.40
N ALA A 292 -24.42 -12.44 13.27
CA ALA A 292 -23.09 -11.97 13.60
C ALA A 292 -22.14 -12.20 12.42
N VAL A 293 -21.44 -11.14 11.98
CA VAL A 293 -20.43 -11.23 10.90
C VAL A 293 -19.09 -10.74 11.43
N VAL A 294 -18.09 -11.61 11.37
CA VAL A 294 -16.75 -11.35 11.91
C VAL A 294 -15.68 -11.64 10.86
N CYS A 295 -14.50 -11.07 11.04
CA CYS A 295 -13.34 -11.32 10.17
C CYS A 295 -12.26 -12.07 10.92
N TYR A 296 -11.55 -12.95 10.22
CA TYR A 296 -10.41 -13.69 10.76
C TYR A 296 -9.31 -13.84 9.68
N PRO A 297 -8.03 -13.52 9.93
CA PRO A 297 -7.48 -12.86 11.10
C PRO A 297 -7.39 -11.32 10.94
N ARG A 298 -7.65 -10.80 9.74
CA ARG A 298 -7.55 -9.36 9.40
C ARG A 298 -8.92 -8.79 9.05
N ASN A 299 -9.09 -7.47 9.20
CA ASN A 299 -10.30 -6.78 8.79
C ASN A 299 -10.61 -6.96 7.29
N CYS A 300 -11.90 -7.00 6.97
CA CYS A 300 -12.41 -6.87 5.61
C CYS A 300 -13.23 -5.58 5.48
N ASP A 301 -12.55 -4.44 5.39
CA ASP A 301 -13.20 -3.11 5.41
C ASP A 301 -14.17 -2.91 4.24
N SER A 302 -13.91 -3.56 3.09
CA SER A 302 -14.83 -3.56 1.95
C SER A 302 -16.20 -4.17 2.30
N ALA A 303 -16.24 -5.27 3.05
CA ALA A 303 -17.51 -5.87 3.48
C ALA A 303 -18.25 -4.94 4.45
N ALA A 304 -17.55 -4.34 5.42
CA ALA A 304 -18.13 -3.37 6.34
C ALA A 304 -18.75 -2.18 5.59
N PHE A 305 -18.04 -1.61 4.62
CA PHE A 305 -18.49 -0.48 3.81
C PHE A 305 -19.70 -0.83 2.93
N TYR A 306 -19.60 -1.84 2.07
CA TYR A 306 -20.65 -2.16 1.10
C TYR A 306 -21.91 -2.77 1.74
N LEU A 307 -21.77 -3.47 2.87
CA LEU A 307 -22.90 -3.99 3.63
C LEU A 307 -23.43 -2.99 4.66
N ARG A 308 -22.81 -1.81 4.80
CA ARG A 308 -23.12 -0.80 5.84
C ARG A 308 -23.16 -1.40 7.24
N ARG A 309 -22.17 -2.22 7.59
CA ARG A 309 -22.03 -2.84 8.92
C ARG A 309 -20.98 -2.12 9.74
N ALA A 310 -21.40 -1.46 10.82
CA ALA A 310 -20.49 -0.86 11.81
C ALA A 310 -20.08 -1.87 12.90
N ASP A 311 -20.72 -3.03 12.93
CA ASP A 311 -20.57 -4.10 13.92
C ASP A 311 -19.52 -5.16 13.54
N LEU A 312 -18.91 -5.06 12.36
CA LEU A 312 -17.88 -5.98 11.89
C LEU A 312 -16.64 -5.91 12.78
N ARG A 313 -16.22 -7.04 13.37
CA ARG A 313 -15.02 -7.14 14.21
C ARG A 313 -14.03 -8.13 13.61
N SER A 314 -12.72 -7.84 13.69
CA SER A 314 -11.70 -8.85 13.40
C SER A 314 -11.15 -9.49 14.66
N TYR A 315 -10.94 -10.79 14.59
CA TYR A 315 -10.25 -11.56 15.60
C TYR A 315 -8.91 -12.00 15.05
N ARG A 316 -7.81 -11.68 15.73
CA ARG A 316 -6.48 -12.20 15.37
C ARG A 316 -6.27 -13.57 16.04
N SER A 317 -5.30 -14.33 15.57
CA SER A 317 -4.90 -15.60 16.18
C SER A 317 -4.59 -15.49 17.68
N LYS A 318 -4.08 -14.34 18.14
CA LYS A 318 -3.82 -14.05 19.56
C LYS A 318 -5.08 -13.80 20.41
N ASN A 319 -6.22 -13.53 19.79
CA ASN A 319 -7.51 -13.27 20.45
C ASN A 319 -8.53 -14.34 20.00
N ILE A 320 -8.08 -15.57 19.77
CA ILE A 320 -8.94 -16.63 19.24
C ILE A 320 -10.02 -17.08 20.24
N ASP A 321 -9.73 -16.97 21.54
CA ASP A 321 -10.67 -17.37 22.59
C ASP A 321 -11.92 -16.48 22.64
N ASP A 322 -11.77 -15.20 22.31
CA ASP A 322 -12.92 -14.29 22.15
C ASP A 322 -13.81 -14.72 20.96
N LEU A 323 -13.19 -15.17 19.86
CA LEU A 323 -13.92 -15.71 18.70
C LEU A 323 -14.66 -17.00 19.06
N ARG A 324 -13.99 -17.92 19.77
CA ARG A 324 -14.58 -19.19 20.25
C ARG A 324 -15.80 -18.95 21.14
N THR A 325 -15.70 -17.97 22.04
CA THR A 325 -16.81 -17.58 22.91
C THR A 325 -17.98 -17.04 22.10
N LEU A 326 -17.72 -16.18 21.11
CA LEU A 326 -18.75 -15.60 20.26
C LEU A 326 -19.51 -16.66 19.45
N VAL A 327 -18.81 -17.61 18.82
CA VAL A 327 -19.45 -18.63 17.96
C VAL A 327 -20.29 -19.64 18.75
N ARG A 328 -20.01 -19.84 20.04
CA ARG A 328 -20.83 -20.68 20.93
C ARG A 328 -22.12 -20.00 21.39
N LEU A 329 -22.06 -18.68 21.60
CA LEU A 329 -23.17 -17.88 22.13
C LEU A 329 -24.17 -17.46 21.05
N ARG A 330 -23.75 -17.42 19.78
CA ARG A 330 -24.59 -16.98 18.67
C ARG A 330 -25.14 -18.18 17.91
N PRO A 331 -26.45 -18.18 17.57
CA PRO A 331 -27.06 -19.30 16.82
C PRO A 331 -26.46 -19.46 15.43
N ARG A 332 -25.97 -18.36 14.83
CA ARG A 332 -25.33 -18.35 13.53
C ARG A 332 -24.29 -17.25 13.47
N THR A 333 -23.09 -17.59 13.02
CA THR A 333 -22.00 -16.63 12.81
C THR A 333 -21.40 -16.83 11.44
N VAL A 334 -21.20 -15.74 10.69
CA VAL A 334 -20.47 -15.75 9.42
C VAL A 334 -19.07 -15.23 9.65
N ILE A 335 -18.07 -16.01 9.24
CA ILE A 335 -16.65 -15.72 9.42
C ILE A 335 -16.04 -15.47 8.04
N LEU A 336 -15.58 -14.24 7.83
CA LEU A 336 -14.81 -13.84 6.64
C LEU A 336 -13.32 -14.17 6.89
N CYS A 337 -12.83 -15.23 6.27
CA CYS A 337 -11.45 -15.71 6.35
C CYS A 337 -10.54 -14.92 5.39
N THR A 338 -9.94 -13.82 5.86
CA THR A 338 -9.26 -12.81 5.03
C THR A 338 -7.82 -13.18 4.60
N HIS A 339 -7.41 -14.43 4.81
CA HIS A 339 -6.09 -14.93 4.52
C HIS A 339 -6.13 -16.42 4.12
N ARG A 340 -5.23 -16.84 3.21
CA ARG A 340 -5.33 -18.13 2.47
C ARG A 340 -5.48 -19.39 3.33
N HIS A 341 -4.74 -19.47 4.44
CA HIS A 341 -4.79 -20.63 5.36
C HIS A 341 -5.77 -20.43 6.51
N SER A 342 -6.56 -19.37 6.48
CA SER A 342 -7.38 -19.01 7.63
C SER A 342 -8.65 -19.83 7.71
N LEU A 343 -9.19 -20.31 6.59
CA LEU A 343 -10.26 -21.30 6.62
C LEU A 343 -9.75 -22.63 7.18
N GLU A 344 -8.66 -23.16 6.64
CA GLU A 344 -8.03 -24.40 7.12
C GLU A 344 -7.62 -24.31 8.60
N GLY A 345 -7.00 -23.20 9.00
CA GLY A 345 -6.69 -22.93 10.40
C GLY A 345 -7.94 -22.77 11.27
N LEU A 346 -9.05 -22.25 10.72
CA LEU A 346 -10.32 -22.15 11.43
C LEU A 346 -10.87 -23.52 11.78
N HIS A 347 -10.80 -24.52 10.88
CA HIS A 347 -11.21 -25.90 11.19
C HIS A 347 -10.52 -26.46 12.43
N GLN A 348 -9.23 -26.18 12.60
CA GLN A 348 -8.44 -26.65 13.74
C GLN A 348 -8.74 -25.87 15.03
N LEU A 349 -9.24 -24.64 14.90
CA LEU A 349 -9.43 -23.73 16.02
C LEU A 349 -10.87 -23.71 16.54
N LEU A 350 -11.84 -24.15 15.76
CA LEU A 350 -13.24 -24.19 16.16
C LEU A 350 -13.46 -25.18 17.32
N PRO A 351 -14.32 -24.81 18.29
CA PRO A 351 -14.72 -25.74 19.34
C PRO A 351 -15.42 -26.99 18.76
N PRO A 352 -15.28 -28.17 19.40
CA PRO A 352 -15.88 -29.41 18.90
C PRO A 352 -17.42 -29.37 18.87
N ASP A 353 -18.03 -28.49 19.66
CA ASP A 353 -19.48 -28.24 19.73
C ASP A 353 -19.98 -27.23 18.68
N VAL A 354 -19.11 -26.74 17.80
CA VAL A 354 -19.44 -25.78 16.74
C VAL A 354 -19.11 -26.40 15.38
N HIS A 355 -20.05 -26.36 14.45
CA HIS A 355 -19.90 -26.95 13.13
C HIS A 355 -19.95 -25.89 12.04
N ILE A 356 -19.15 -26.07 11.00
CA ILE A 356 -19.28 -25.29 9.77
C ILE A 356 -20.41 -25.91 8.95
N VAL A 357 -21.46 -25.12 8.70
CA VAL A 357 -22.66 -25.57 7.96
C VAL A 357 -22.63 -25.16 6.49
N GLU A 358 -21.84 -24.15 6.14
CA GLU A 358 -21.67 -23.70 4.77
C GLU A 358 -20.28 -23.09 4.60
N GLU A 359 -19.61 -23.44 3.51
CA GLU A 359 -18.33 -22.87 3.10
C GLU A 359 -18.42 -22.34 1.68
N VAL A 360 -17.90 -21.13 1.48
CA VAL A 360 -17.75 -20.54 0.16
C VAL A 360 -16.27 -20.28 -0.06
N HIS A 361 -15.68 -21.06 -0.95
CA HIS A 361 -14.29 -20.91 -1.33
C HIS A 361 -14.15 -19.91 -2.49
N TYR A 362 -13.33 -18.89 -2.27
CA TYR A 362 -13.06 -17.83 -3.24
C TYR A 362 -11.74 -18.06 -4.00
N GLY A 363 -11.08 -19.21 -3.77
CA GLY A 363 -9.76 -19.69 -4.25
C GLY A 363 -9.15 -19.09 -5.53
N LEU A 364 -7.83 -18.91 -5.55
CA LEU A 364 -7.06 -18.41 -6.72
C LEU A 364 -6.70 -19.53 -7.69
N GLU A 365 -7.00 -20.79 -7.33
CA GLU A 365 -6.58 -21.97 -8.09
C GLU A 365 -7.18 -22.01 -9.50
N ASP A 366 -8.24 -21.23 -9.77
CA ASP A 366 -8.89 -21.19 -11.07
C ASP A 366 -9.36 -19.77 -11.48
N ILE A 367 -8.43 -18.82 -11.55
CA ILE A 367 -8.74 -17.50 -12.14
C ILE A 367 -8.94 -17.66 -13.65
N ARG A 368 -10.20 -17.58 -14.09
CA ARG A 368 -10.57 -17.63 -15.51
C ARG A 368 -9.72 -16.67 -16.34
N GLY A 369 -9.05 -17.22 -17.35
CA GLY A 369 -8.27 -16.46 -18.35
C GLY A 369 -6.79 -16.25 -18.03
N VAL A 370 -6.30 -16.71 -16.87
CA VAL A 370 -4.86 -16.67 -16.55
C VAL A 370 -4.22 -18.04 -16.75
N PRO A 371 -3.22 -18.19 -17.64
CA PRO A 371 -2.53 -19.46 -17.83
C PRO A 371 -1.90 -19.96 -16.51
N PRO A 372 -1.92 -21.27 -16.20
CA PRO A 372 -1.39 -21.81 -14.94
C PRO A 372 0.07 -21.44 -14.69
N ARG A 373 0.88 -21.35 -15.74
CA ARG A 373 2.29 -20.91 -15.67
C ARG A 373 2.41 -19.45 -15.19
N LEU A 374 1.55 -18.57 -15.68
CA LEU A 374 1.53 -17.16 -15.27
C LEU A 374 1.07 -17.02 -13.83
N MET A 375 0.10 -17.85 -13.40
CA MET A 375 -0.35 -17.89 -12.01
C MET A 375 0.79 -18.25 -11.05
N LYS A 376 1.56 -19.28 -11.39
CA LYS A 376 2.70 -19.72 -10.58
C LYS A 376 3.75 -18.60 -10.42
N VAL A 377 4.02 -17.85 -11.49
CA VAL A 377 4.92 -16.69 -11.46
C VAL A 377 4.35 -15.56 -10.61
N LEU A 378 3.07 -15.20 -10.79
CA LEU A 378 2.41 -14.15 -10.00
C LEU A 378 2.43 -14.46 -8.50
N VAL A 379 2.17 -15.71 -8.15
CA VAL A 379 2.21 -16.21 -6.78
C VAL A 379 3.63 -16.13 -6.18
N GLN A 380 4.66 -16.50 -6.95
CA GLN A 380 6.06 -16.36 -6.52
C GLN A 380 6.48 -14.90 -6.33
N LEU A 381 5.97 -13.99 -7.16
CA LEU A 381 6.43 -12.60 -7.23
C LEU A 381 5.71 -11.70 -6.22
N MET A 382 4.40 -11.86 -6.07
CA MET A 382 3.59 -11.09 -5.13
C MET A 382 3.53 -11.73 -3.73
N GLY A 383 3.92 -13.00 -3.63
CA GLY A 383 3.69 -13.82 -2.44
C GLY A 383 2.25 -14.31 -2.40
N GLU A 384 2.09 -15.55 -1.93
CA GLU A 384 0.81 -16.27 -1.88
C GLU A 384 -0.28 -15.52 -1.08
N THR A 385 0.12 -14.61 -0.19
CA THR A 385 -0.79 -13.83 0.67
C THR A 385 -1.21 -12.48 0.08
N ALA A 386 -0.43 -11.89 -0.83
CA ALA A 386 -0.76 -10.60 -1.46
C ALA A 386 -1.89 -10.72 -2.49
N LEU A 387 -2.07 -11.92 -3.04
CA LEU A 387 -3.20 -12.27 -3.91
C LEU A 387 -4.40 -12.85 -3.13
N GLY A 388 -4.18 -13.25 -1.87
CA GLY A 388 -5.05 -14.14 -1.08
C GLY A 388 -6.49 -13.66 -0.90
N LEU A 389 -7.41 -14.55 -0.58
CA LEU A 389 -8.86 -14.34 -0.74
C LEU A 389 -9.59 -14.29 0.59
N CYS A 390 -10.89 -14.01 0.53
CA CYS A 390 -11.80 -13.98 1.66
C CYS A 390 -12.76 -15.16 1.59
N ASP A 391 -12.29 -16.36 1.90
CA ASP A 391 -13.19 -17.51 2.08
C ASP A 391 -14.24 -17.18 3.15
N ILE A 392 -15.41 -17.78 3.05
CA ILE A 392 -16.49 -17.54 3.99
C ILE A 392 -16.88 -18.87 4.62
N ALA A 393 -16.88 -18.91 5.94
CA ALA A 393 -17.42 -20.02 6.72
C ALA A 393 -18.64 -19.54 7.49
N VAL A 394 -19.73 -20.28 7.41
CA VAL A 394 -20.90 -20.11 8.28
C VAL A 394 -20.82 -21.18 9.35
N VAL A 395 -20.81 -20.76 10.61
CA VAL A 395 -20.74 -21.66 11.75
C VAL A 395 -21.99 -21.58 12.61
N GLU A 396 -22.41 -22.74 13.10
CA GLU A 396 -23.54 -22.90 14.00
C GLU A 396 -23.16 -23.85 15.14
N PRO A 397 -23.50 -23.51 16.40
CA PRO A 397 -23.28 -24.39 17.53
C PRO A 397 -24.30 -25.52 17.56
N SER A 398 -23.90 -26.65 18.15
CA SER A 398 -24.66 -27.90 18.19
C SER A 398 -26.07 -27.77 18.77
N TRP A 399 -26.28 -26.81 19.69
CA TRP A 399 -27.58 -26.58 20.34
C TRP A 399 -28.64 -25.99 19.40
N VAL A 400 -28.25 -25.47 18.22
CA VAL A 400 -29.17 -24.95 17.19
C VAL A 400 -29.83 -26.10 16.42
N HIS A 401 -29.10 -27.22 16.27
CA HIS A 401 -29.57 -28.40 15.56
C HIS A 401 -29.35 -29.67 16.38
N PRO A 402 -30.10 -29.85 17.49
CA PRO A 402 -29.90 -30.96 18.43
C PRO A 402 -30.10 -32.35 17.77
N ASN A 403 -30.86 -32.45 16.68
CA ASN A 403 -31.18 -33.72 16.02
C ASN A 403 -30.13 -34.21 15.03
N THR A 404 -29.14 -33.38 14.63
CA THR A 404 -28.08 -33.79 13.68
C THR A 404 -27.00 -34.65 14.34
N LEU A 405 -26.88 -34.61 15.67
CA LEU A 405 -25.91 -35.39 16.45
C LEU A 405 -26.25 -36.88 16.55
N LEU A 406 -27.53 -37.26 16.37
CA LEU A 406 -27.95 -38.67 16.38
C LEU A 406 -27.56 -39.42 15.09
N ASN A 407 -27.28 -38.71 13.99
CA ASN A 407 -26.92 -39.34 12.71
C ASN A 407 -25.42 -39.44 12.45
N GLN A 408 -24.58 -38.68 13.16
CA GLN A 408 -23.12 -38.77 13.01
C GLN A 408 -22.50 -39.86 13.89
N THR A 409 -23.06 -40.13 15.07
CA THR A 409 -22.65 -41.26 15.92
C THR A 409 -22.97 -42.63 15.29
N ASN A 410 -23.94 -42.70 14.38
CA ASN A 410 -24.29 -43.92 13.64
C ASN A 410 -23.39 -44.21 12.41
N ARG A 411 -22.46 -43.32 12.04
CA ARG A 411 -21.52 -43.57 10.91
C ARG A 411 -20.18 -44.19 11.33
N VAL A 412 -19.95 -44.44 12.62
CA VAL A 412 -18.69 -45.04 13.12
C VAL A 412 -18.86 -46.55 13.46
N GLY A 413 -20.04 -47.16 13.23
CA GLY A 413 -20.36 -48.50 13.73
C GLY A 413 -20.90 -49.53 12.72
N GLY A 414 -20.65 -49.37 11.41
CA GLY A 414 -21.08 -50.35 10.40
C GLY A 414 -19.88 -51.03 9.72
N PRO A 415 -19.86 -52.38 9.56
CA PRO A 415 -18.78 -53.04 8.84
C PRO A 415 -18.83 -52.66 7.35
N PRO A 416 -17.69 -52.65 6.65
CA PRO A 416 -17.63 -52.24 5.25
C PRO A 416 -18.45 -53.21 4.36
N PRO A 417 -19.29 -52.71 3.45
CA PRO A 417 -20.02 -53.57 2.52
C PRO A 417 -19.14 -53.92 1.32
N GLY A 418 -18.87 -55.22 1.13
CA GLY A 418 -18.40 -55.75 -0.16
C GLY A 418 -17.24 -56.76 -0.10
N GLN A 419 -17.49 -57.97 0.39
CA GLN A 419 -16.83 -59.16 -0.15
C GLN A 419 -17.89 -60.18 -0.50
N ALA A 420 -18.22 -60.24 -1.79
CA ALA A 420 -19.01 -61.31 -2.36
C ALA A 420 -18.22 -62.63 -2.28
N SER A 421 -18.89 -63.65 -1.79
CA SER A 421 -18.45 -65.04 -1.72
C SER A 421 -18.17 -65.60 -3.11
N TRP A 422 -17.01 -66.23 -3.27
CA TRP A 422 -16.82 -67.26 -4.30
C TRP A 422 -16.07 -68.46 -3.72
N VAL A 423 -16.69 -69.62 -3.93
CA VAL A 423 -16.37 -70.94 -3.40
C VAL A 423 -15.23 -71.56 -4.22
N GLY A 424 -14.24 -72.16 -3.56
CA GLY A 424 -13.16 -72.91 -4.24
C GLY A 424 -13.64 -74.27 -4.80
N PRO A 425 -12.77 -74.93 -5.59
CA PRO A 425 -12.11 -76.11 -5.04
C PRO A 425 -10.59 -76.19 -5.35
N ARG A 426 -9.87 -76.88 -4.45
CA ARG A 426 -8.44 -77.26 -4.43
C ARG A 426 -8.10 -78.37 -5.46
N PRO A 427 -6.89 -79.01 -5.45
CA PRO A 427 -5.50 -78.54 -5.61
C PRO A 427 -4.72 -79.37 -6.69
N ASP A 428 -3.49 -78.98 -7.08
CA ASP A 428 -2.30 -79.87 -7.25
C ASP A 428 -1.11 -79.22 -8.03
N ARG A 429 0.09 -79.29 -7.38
CA ARG A 429 1.54 -79.34 -7.79
C ARG A 429 2.03 -78.94 -9.23
N PRO A 430 3.37 -78.83 -9.45
CA PRO A 430 4.40 -77.91 -8.94
C PRO A 430 5.15 -77.16 -10.10
N ALA A 431 6.14 -76.32 -9.75
CA ALA A 431 6.96 -75.48 -10.65
C ALA A 431 7.71 -76.24 -11.79
N PRO A 432 8.20 -75.54 -12.85
CA PRO A 432 9.54 -74.92 -12.77
C PRO A 432 9.71 -73.56 -13.49
N SER A 433 10.83 -72.90 -13.19
CA SER A 433 11.47 -71.76 -13.90
C SER A 433 11.87 -72.15 -15.36
N PRO A 434 12.31 -71.26 -16.30
CA PRO A 434 13.39 -70.27 -16.12
C PRO A 434 13.34 -68.97 -16.97
N SER A 435 14.31 -68.07 -16.72
CA SER A 435 14.91 -67.06 -17.64
C SER A 435 14.05 -65.84 -18.06
N GLY A 436 14.53 -64.60 -18.17
CA GLY A 436 15.86 -64.01 -17.97
C GLY A 436 15.82 -62.50 -18.27
N ARG A 437 16.87 -61.79 -17.79
CA ARG A 437 17.55 -60.57 -18.31
C ARG A 437 16.69 -59.35 -18.72
N ALA A 438 16.87 -58.21 -18.02
CA ALA A 438 17.71 -57.04 -18.42
C ALA A 438 16.98 -56.12 -19.41
N ALA A 439 17.16 -54.80 -19.54
CA ALA A 439 17.78 -53.69 -18.83
C ALA A 439 17.37 -52.43 -19.65
N SER A 440 17.65 -51.24 -19.09
CA SER A 440 17.95 -49.97 -19.79
C SER A 440 16.90 -49.23 -20.65
N GLU A 441 16.76 -47.95 -20.29
CA GLU A 441 16.80 -46.74 -21.15
C GLU A 441 15.65 -46.47 -22.15
N GLN A 442 14.88 -45.42 -21.86
CA GLN A 442 15.05 -44.09 -22.47
C GLN A 442 14.33 -43.00 -21.66
#